data_AF-A0A929E0K7-F1
#
_entry.id   AF-A0A929E0K7-F1
#
_cell.length_a   1.000
_cell.length_b   1.000
_cell.length_c   1.000
_cell.angle_alpha   90.00
_cell.angle_beta   90.00
_cell.angle_gamma   90.00
#
_symmetry.space_group_name_H-M   'P 1'
#
loop_
_entity.id
_entity.type
_entity.pdbx_description
1 polymer ?
#
loop_
_entity_poly.entity_id
_entity_poly.type
_entity_poly.pdbx_seq_one_letter_code
_entity_poly.pdbx_strand_id
1 'polypeptide(L)'
;MEPKSDWPCWKIMKCEGTDDCPARKHPDLACWDIAGEMDDYRKAFNICKDCIVYMLKAENSVLTKQEVKAIMDHKTECTLAKGN
;
A
#
# COMPACT_ATOMS: atom_id res chain seq x y z
N MET A 1 -15.13 -6.68 12.33
CA MET A 1 -13.78 -6.07 12.21
C MET A 1 -13.38 -6.22 10.75
N GLU A 2 -13.30 -5.12 10.01
CA GLU A 2 -12.93 -5.16 8.58
C GLU A 2 -11.51 -5.73 8.40
N PRO A 3 -11.25 -6.58 7.40
CA PRO A 3 -9.94 -7.17 7.22
C PRO A 3 -8.92 -6.08 6.86
N LYS A 4 -7.72 -6.14 7.47
CA LYS A 4 -6.65 -5.14 7.27
C LYS A 4 -6.20 -5.01 5.80
N SER A 5 -6.52 -5.99 4.95
CA SER A 5 -6.31 -5.96 3.50
C SER A 5 -7.09 -4.85 2.80
N ASP A 6 -8.24 -4.44 3.35
CA ASP A 6 -9.11 -3.45 2.71
C ASP A 6 -8.67 -2.02 3.02
N TRP A 7 -7.70 -1.85 3.91
CA TRP A 7 -7.19 -0.54 4.30
C TRP A 7 -6.67 0.24 3.09
N PRO A 8 -6.82 1.57 3.11
CA PRO A 8 -6.24 2.41 2.08
C PRO A 8 -4.71 2.35 2.13
N CYS A 9 -4.07 2.61 1.00
CA CYS A 9 -2.63 2.42 0.83
C CYS A 9 -1.80 3.18 1.87
N TRP A 10 -2.20 4.41 2.23
CA TRP A 10 -1.48 5.24 3.19
C TRP A 10 -1.50 4.68 4.61
N LYS A 11 -2.52 3.90 4.96
CA LYS A 11 -2.61 3.22 6.26
C LYS A 11 -1.74 1.96 6.28
N ILE A 12 -1.72 1.22 5.16
CA ILE A 12 -0.83 0.06 4.97
C ILE A 12 0.63 0.50 4.98
N MET A 13 0.95 1.57 4.27
CA MET A 13 2.31 2.10 4.11
C MET A 13 2.76 3.00 5.28
N LYS A 14 1.86 3.32 6.22
CA LYS A 14 2.11 4.25 7.34
C LYS A 14 2.70 5.60 6.86
N CYS A 15 2.14 6.18 5.79
CA CYS A 15 2.64 7.46 5.27
C CYS A 15 2.40 8.61 6.27
N GLU A 16 3.46 9.34 6.63
CA GLU A 16 3.39 10.60 7.38
C GLU A 16 3.20 11.80 6.40
N GLY A 17 2.44 12.83 6.78
CA GLY A 17 2.12 13.98 5.91
C GLY A 17 1.01 13.67 4.90
N THR A 18 -0.20 14.16 5.17
CA THR A 18 -1.42 13.57 4.59
C THR A 18 -2.07 14.40 3.50
N ASP A 19 -1.77 15.68 3.42
CA ASP A 19 -2.61 16.62 2.67
C ASP A 19 -2.26 16.67 1.19
N ASP A 20 -1.03 16.27 0.84
CA ASP A 20 -0.57 16.18 -0.55
C ASP A 20 -0.62 14.78 -1.14
N CYS A 21 -1.07 13.77 -0.39
CA CYS A 21 -1.17 12.40 -0.89
C CYS A 21 -2.24 12.29 -1.98
N PRO A 22 -1.88 12.00 -3.25
CA PRO A 22 -2.86 11.89 -4.34
C PRO A 22 -3.91 10.80 -4.07
N ALA A 23 -3.50 9.67 -3.50
CA ALA A 23 -4.41 8.59 -3.12
C ALA A 23 -5.48 9.01 -2.08
N ARG A 24 -5.18 9.95 -1.19
CA ARG A 24 -6.18 10.48 -0.25
C ARG A 24 -7.17 11.42 -0.92
N LYS A 25 -6.73 12.15 -1.94
CA LYS A 25 -7.59 13.04 -2.75
C LYS A 25 -8.53 12.25 -3.66
N HIS A 26 -8.18 11.01 -3.98
CA HIS A 26 -8.96 10.11 -4.83
C HIS A 26 -9.20 8.75 -4.14
N PRO A 27 -10.05 8.68 -3.11
CA PRO A 27 -10.23 7.46 -2.30
C PRO A 27 -10.84 6.28 -3.07
N ASP A 28 -11.53 6.55 -4.17
CA ASP A 28 -12.14 5.54 -5.04
C ASP A 28 -11.16 4.90 -6.02
N LEU A 29 -9.97 5.50 -6.18
CA LEU A 29 -8.93 5.00 -7.06
C LEU A 29 -7.85 4.26 -6.26
N ALA A 30 -7.34 3.19 -6.84
CA ALA A 30 -6.20 2.53 -6.25
C ALA A 30 -4.93 3.38 -6.45
N CYS A 31 -4.02 3.33 -5.49
CA CYS A 31 -2.84 4.18 -5.53
C CYS A 31 -1.90 3.91 -6.71
N TRP A 32 -1.95 2.71 -7.28
CA TRP A 32 -1.18 2.35 -8.47
C TRP A 32 -1.77 2.95 -9.76
N ASP A 33 -3.08 3.14 -9.84
CA ASP A 33 -3.72 3.79 -10.99
C ASP A 33 -3.34 5.28 -11.00
N ILE A 34 -3.41 5.92 -9.83
CA ILE A 34 -3.00 7.32 -9.66
C ILE A 34 -1.51 7.52 -9.97
N ALA A 35 -0.64 6.63 -9.48
CA ALA A 35 0.79 6.67 -9.80
C ALA A 35 1.03 6.46 -11.31
N GLY A 36 0.17 5.68 -11.97
CA GLY A 36 0.17 5.46 -13.42
C GLY A 36 -0.10 6.74 -14.21
N GLU A 37 -1.03 7.56 -13.73
CA GLU A 37 -1.44 8.84 -14.35
C GLU A 37 -0.42 9.96 -14.13
N MET A 38 0.29 9.96 -13.00
CA MET A 38 1.21 11.03 -12.61
C MET A 38 2.62 10.91 -13.19
N ASP A 39 2.89 9.87 -13.98
CA ASP A 39 4.26 9.47 -14.42
C ASP A 39 5.28 9.47 -13.26
N ASP A 40 4.78 9.09 -12.07
CA ASP A 40 5.53 9.07 -10.82
C ASP A 40 6.70 8.08 -10.95
N TYR A 41 7.85 8.36 -10.33
CA TYR A 41 9.02 7.48 -10.34
C TYR A 41 8.67 6.03 -9.93
N ARG A 42 7.64 5.83 -9.11
CA ARG A 42 7.11 4.50 -8.73
C ARG A 42 6.62 3.67 -9.93
N LYS A 43 6.16 4.33 -11.00
CA LYS A 43 5.83 3.72 -12.30
C LYS A 43 7.09 3.41 -13.11
N ALA A 44 8.04 4.36 -13.18
CA ALA A 44 9.30 4.19 -13.93
C ALA A 44 10.13 2.98 -13.47
N PHE A 45 10.02 2.61 -12.19
CA PHE A 45 10.74 1.47 -11.60
C PHE A 45 9.88 0.22 -11.36
N ASN A 46 8.63 0.15 -11.87
CA ASN A 46 7.68 -0.94 -11.59
C ASN A 46 7.44 -1.23 -10.09
N ILE A 47 7.82 -0.32 -9.19
CA ILE A 47 7.79 -0.50 -7.73
C ILE A 47 6.38 -0.84 -7.25
N CYS A 48 5.35 -0.34 -7.94
CA CYS A 48 3.96 -0.63 -7.59
C CYS A 48 3.61 -2.12 -7.66
N LYS A 49 4.18 -2.92 -8.57
CA LYS A 49 3.85 -4.36 -8.69
C LYS A 49 4.45 -5.19 -7.57
N ASP A 50 5.61 -4.77 -7.08
CA ASP A 50 6.28 -5.38 -5.93
C ASP A 50 5.83 -4.73 -4.61
N CYS A 51 5.00 -3.68 -4.65
CA CYS A 51 4.58 -3.00 -3.44
C CYS A 51 3.59 -3.86 -2.66
N ILE A 52 3.74 -3.85 -1.34
CA ILE A 52 2.87 -4.61 -0.44
C ILE A 52 1.39 -4.26 -0.65
N VAL A 53 1.05 -3.02 -1.02
CA VAL A 53 -0.34 -2.63 -1.26
C VAL A 53 -0.93 -3.37 -2.46
N TYR A 54 -0.19 -3.47 -3.57
CA TYR A 54 -0.62 -4.20 -4.76
C TYR A 54 -0.72 -5.69 -4.45
N MET A 55 0.29 -6.26 -3.78
CA MET A 55 0.29 -7.67 -3.38
C MET A 55 -0.86 -8.04 -2.42
N LEU A 56 -1.40 -7.09 -1.65
CA LEU A 56 -2.53 -7.35 -0.76
C LEU A 56 -3.89 -7.16 -1.43
N LYS A 57 -3.99 -6.24 -2.40
CA LYS A 57 -5.28 -5.75 -2.93
C LYS A 57 -5.55 -6.13 -4.39
N ALA A 58 -4.53 -6.46 -5.17
CA ALA A 58 -4.72 -6.86 -6.56
C ALA A 58 -5.36 -8.25 -6.65
N GLU A 59 -6.33 -8.40 -7.55
CA GLU A 59 -7.06 -9.66 -7.76
C GLU A 59 -6.15 -10.81 -8.23
N ASN A 60 -5.01 -10.47 -8.84
CA ASN A 60 -4.02 -11.41 -9.34
C ASN A 60 -2.82 -11.60 -8.38
N SER A 61 -2.98 -11.34 -7.09
CA SER A 61 -1.92 -11.60 -6.12
C SER A 61 -1.57 -13.08 -6.05
N VAL A 62 -0.27 -13.37 -5.98
CA VAL A 62 0.26 -14.72 -5.72
C VAL A 62 0.13 -15.14 -4.26
N LEU A 63 -0.28 -14.23 -3.37
CA LEU A 63 -0.41 -14.49 -1.94
C LEU A 63 -1.83 -14.97 -1.60
N THR A 64 -1.89 -16.00 -0.77
CA THR A 64 -3.15 -16.46 -0.17
C THR A 64 -3.65 -15.47 0.90
N LYS A 65 -4.95 -15.52 1.20
CA LYS A 65 -5.54 -14.69 2.28
C LYS A 65 -4.86 -14.89 3.64
N GLN A 66 -4.36 -16.10 3.93
CA GLN A 66 -3.66 -16.40 5.17
C GLN A 66 -2.27 -15.73 5.21
N GLU A 67 -1.53 -15.76 4.11
CA GLU A 67 -0.22 -15.09 3.99
C GLU A 67 -0.38 -13.57 4.07
N VAL A 68 -1.38 -13.00 3.39
CA VAL A 68 -1.78 -11.59 3.49
C VAL A 68 -2.01 -11.20 4.95
N LYS A 69 -2.78 -12.01 5.69
CA LYS A 69 -3.05 -11.76 7.12
C LYS A 69 -1.77 -11.81 7.96
N ALA A 70 -0.94 -12.84 7.76
CA ALA A 70 0.31 -13.00 8.50
C ALA A 70 1.28 -11.83 8.27
N ILE A 71 1.42 -11.38 7.02
CA ILE A 71 2.25 -10.23 6.66
C ILE A 71 1.73 -8.95 7.34
N MET A 72 0.41 -8.72 7.32
CA MET A 72 -0.19 -7.53 7.92
C MET A 72 -0.12 -7.51 9.45
N ASP A 73 -0.19 -8.67 10.10
CA ASP A 73 -0.02 -8.78 11.55
C ASP A 73 1.43 -8.46 11.95
N HIS A 74 2.43 -9.02 11.24
CA HIS A 74 3.85 -8.71 11.51
C HIS A 74 4.24 -7.27 11.16
N LYS A 75 3.68 -6.70 10.07
CA LYS A 75 3.93 -5.31 9.67
C LYS A 75 3.43 -4.30 10.69
N THR A 76 2.37 -4.64 11.45
CA THR A 76 1.95 -3.79 12.57
C THR A 76 2.95 -3.79 13.73
N GLU A 77 3.70 -4.86 13.92
CA GLU A 77 4.72 -5.02 14.97
C GLU A 77 6.08 -4.42 14.57
N CYS A 78 6.39 -4.36 13.26
CA CYS A 78 7.58 -3.67 12.76
C CYS A 78 7.44 -2.14 12.91
N THR A 79 7.92 -1.61 14.03
CA THR A 79 8.35 -0.21 14.16
C THR A 79 9.79 -0.14 13.67
N LEU A 80 10.02 0.37 12.45
CA LEU A 80 11.37 0.82 12.10
C LEU A 80 11.73 1.89 13.13
N ALA A 81 12.75 1.63 13.96
CA ALA A 81 13.31 2.63 14.85
C ALA A 81 13.62 3.86 14.00
N LYS A 82 12.96 4.99 14.27
CA LYS A 82 13.25 6.25 13.59
C LYS A 82 14.74 6.52 13.78
N GLY A 83 15.51 6.46 12.71
CA GLY A 83 16.88 6.94 12.70
C GLY A 83 16.85 8.42 13.04
N ASN A 84 17.61 8.79 14.08
CA ASN A 84 17.83 10.16 14.51
C ASN A 84 18.46 11.01 13.41
#